data_AF-A0A2J4QD32-F1
#
_entry.id   AF-A0A2J4QD32-F1
#
_cell.length_a   1.000
_cell.length_b   1.000
_cell.length_c   1.000
_cell.angle_alpha   90.00
_cell.angle_beta   90.00
_cell.angle_gamma   90.00
#
_symmetry.space_group_name_H-M   'P 1'
#
loop_
_entity.id
_entity.type
_entity.pdbx_description
1 polymer ?
#
loop_
_entity_poly.entity_id
_entity_poly.type
_entity_poly.pdbx_seq_one_letter_code
_entity_poly.pdbx_strand_id
1 'polypeptide(L)'
;PAMPSPVASGVADTVPLTPIVGGDLNLTQMGMPDGIILSGGQNQGGASFTLPSDQVVTHAQLMLDVKVSPEMASRNATLQLMLNGQPLGTLPLGADGEEISHYQLDIPAALMVSSNNLSFKINDGDAMQCRLDIHDTSRVTILPASHFSWESQQLNISNDLGHFPRPFFDSMQMTPADIAIAYPEKPTADIFSAAALVSSWLGIQADYRGIAFDALRDRLPEKHGIIIGHPGDRVGGLTLPQTDKPLLRIVENPGNPAYKLLLIVGQNDAALRMAAWRLTRGDFAPQTASMDVDPQTIAVSKPYDAPRWIATDRPVKISELIRQDQSMTVSGVWHEPLRVAFRAAPDLYLWDGETIPLQIGYRFPSESWINEDKSLLSVTLNNTFLNNLPMNKQGPLEKLWRHLGGDARQERFTIPLAPYLIYGDNQLSLYFNLVPKDSAPCSVLLNSTIKSRITDDSWIDLSGTRHFSLLPNLSYFVGASFPFSRLADYSQTTLLLPEQPSETQVATMLNLAARSGNSTGKALANNRVMLGVPDDIANSPFLRDRDVLAVSALDQKAFNQRLLADSPYNPVDNLLSVREPALWTKIQRRLSGDWASDGVDADRYFSSSSAWRGFISYRSPWNPQRVVVVA
;
A
#
# COMPACT_ATOMS: atom_id res chain seq x y z
N PRO A 1 -64.08 -42.71 -25.89
CA PRO A 1 -63.64 -41.30 -26.11
C PRO A 1 -62.45 -40.98 -25.19
N ALA A 2 -61.24 -40.93 -25.76
CA ALA A 2 -60.02 -40.60 -25.05
C ALA A 2 -59.97 -39.09 -24.79
N MET A 3 -59.72 -38.69 -23.53
CA MET A 3 -59.44 -37.29 -23.19
C MET A 3 -57.99 -36.93 -23.54
N PRO A 4 -57.69 -35.69 -23.96
CA PRO A 4 -56.35 -35.30 -24.39
C PRO A 4 -55.41 -35.11 -23.20
N SER A 5 -54.12 -35.38 -23.41
CA SER A 5 -53.05 -35.12 -22.45
C SER A 5 -52.91 -33.61 -22.16
N PRO A 6 -52.65 -33.21 -20.90
CA PRO A 6 -52.32 -31.82 -20.60
C PRO A 6 -50.90 -31.49 -21.09
N VAL A 7 -50.82 -30.31 -21.69
CA VAL A 7 -49.61 -29.66 -22.21
C VAL A 7 -48.63 -29.42 -21.07
N ALA A 8 -47.37 -29.81 -21.25
CA ALA A 8 -46.29 -29.44 -20.35
C ALA A 8 -46.02 -27.92 -20.47
N SER A 9 -46.41 -27.17 -19.45
CA SER A 9 -45.96 -25.80 -19.24
C SER A 9 -44.45 -25.81 -19.02
N GLY A 10 -43.75 -25.02 -19.85
CA GLY A 10 -42.30 -24.85 -19.77
C GLY A 10 -41.85 -24.44 -18.37
N VAL A 11 -40.73 -25.02 -17.96
CA VAL A 11 -40.01 -24.67 -16.74
C VAL A 11 -39.67 -23.19 -16.83
N ALA A 12 -40.09 -22.41 -15.83
CA ALA A 12 -39.74 -21.01 -15.70
C ALA A 12 -38.21 -20.87 -15.67
N ASP A 13 -37.68 -19.92 -16.45
CA ASP A 13 -36.30 -19.48 -16.40
C ASP A 13 -35.91 -19.21 -14.94
N THR A 14 -34.91 -19.93 -14.44
CA THR A 14 -34.24 -19.60 -13.19
C THR A 14 -33.63 -18.21 -13.34
N VAL A 15 -34.26 -17.20 -12.73
CA VAL A 15 -33.65 -15.88 -12.56
C VAL A 15 -32.31 -16.09 -11.87
N PRO A 16 -31.17 -15.71 -12.46
CA PRO A 16 -29.88 -15.88 -11.80
C PRO A 16 -29.91 -15.06 -10.52
N LEU A 17 -29.85 -15.74 -9.38
CA LEU A 17 -29.64 -15.12 -8.08
C LEU A 17 -28.27 -14.44 -8.15
N THR A 18 -28.27 -13.12 -8.33
CA THR A 18 -27.08 -12.28 -8.14
C THR A 18 -26.48 -12.61 -6.79
N PRO A 19 -25.16 -12.89 -6.70
CA PRO A 19 -24.56 -13.32 -5.45
C PRO A 19 -24.67 -12.21 -4.39
N ILE A 20 -25.00 -12.62 -3.16
CA ILE A 20 -24.90 -11.75 -1.99
C ILE A 20 -23.45 -11.79 -1.53
N VAL A 21 -22.84 -10.61 -1.40
CA VAL A 21 -21.45 -10.42 -0.97
C VAL A 21 -21.47 -9.60 0.31
N GLY A 22 -20.91 -10.15 1.38
CA GLY A 22 -20.72 -9.45 2.64
C GLY A 22 -19.36 -8.77 2.70
N GLY A 23 -19.26 -7.72 3.51
CA GLY A 23 -18.00 -7.06 3.84
C GLY A 23 -17.97 -6.58 5.29
N ASP A 24 -16.76 -6.36 5.79
CA ASP A 24 -16.49 -5.85 7.13
C ASP A 24 -15.32 -4.86 7.08
N LEU A 25 -15.45 -3.74 7.78
CA LEU A 25 -14.44 -2.70 7.90
C LEU A 25 -14.36 -2.20 9.34
N ASN A 26 -13.21 -2.35 9.98
CA ASN A 26 -12.96 -1.75 11.28
C ASN A 26 -12.34 -0.34 11.17
N LEU A 27 -12.31 0.40 12.28
CA LEU A 27 -11.75 1.75 12.30
C LEU A 27 -10.26 1.79 11.93
N THR A 28 -9.48 0.75 12.23
CA THR A 28 -8.06 0.68 11.80
C THR A 28 -7.93 0.68 10.27
N GLN A 29 -8.81 -0.07 9.58
CA GLN A 29 -8.86 -0.14 8.12
C GLN A 29 -9.40 1.16 7.50
N MET A 30 -10.24 1.90 8.24
CA MET A 30 -10.68 3.25 7.86
C MET A 30 -9.61 4.34 8.12
N GLY A 31 -8.41 3.96 8.55
CA GLY A 31 -7.29 4.88 8.78
C GLY A 31 -7.18 5.45 10.20
N MET A 32 -7.91 4.87 11.17
CA MET A 32 -7.90 5.27 12.58
C MET A 32 -7.27 4.16 13.46
N PRO A 33 -5.93 4.00 13.45
CA PRO A 33 -5.25 2.90 14.14
C PRO A 33 -5.41 2.94 15.66
N ASP A 34 -5.53 4.13 16.24
CA ASP A 34 -5.73 4.36 17.68
C ASP A 34 -7.22 4.55 18.04
N GLY A 35 -8.12 4.34 17.06
CA GLY A 35 -9.53 4.69 17.17
C GLY A 35 -9.80 6.19 17.03
N ILE A 36 -10.97 6.64 17.47
CA ILE A 36 -11.35 8.05 17.44
C ILE A 36 -11.40 8.56 18.89
N ILE A 37 -10.52 9.50 19.22
CA ILE A 37 -10.42 10.10 20.55
C ILE A 37 -11.06 11.49 20.52
N LEU A 38 -12.06 11.69 21.38
CA LEU A 38 -12.77 12.95 21.57
C LEU A 38 -12.47 13.47 22.97
N SER A 39 -11.62 14.50 23.06
CA SER A 39 -11.14 15.04 24.34
C SER A 39 -10.55 16.45 24.15
N GLY A 40 -10.14 17.13 25.24
CA GLY A 40 -9.48 18.45 25.17
C GLY A 40 -10.26 19.59 24.49
N GLY A 41 -11.58 19.45 24.33
CA GLY A 41 -12.45 20.38 23.58
C GLY A 41 -12.76 19.94 22.15
N GLN A 42 -12.13 18.87 21.65
CA GLN A 42 -12.51 18.20 20.41
C GLN A 42 -13.74 17.30 20.68
N ASN A 43 -14.93 17.89 20.62
CA ASN A 43 -16.19 17.19 20.86
C ASN A 43 -16.76 16.51 19.62
N GLN A 44 -16.05 16.56 18.49
CA GLN A 44 -16.47 15.90 17.25
C GLN A 44 -15.28 15.25 16.54
N GLY A 45 -15.54 14.11 15.91
CA GLY A 45 -14.56 13.36 15.14
C GLY A 45 -15.26 12.33 14.28
N GLY A 46 -14.53 11.60 13.45
CA GLY A 46 -15.16 10.67 12.53
C GLY A 46 -14.15 9.94 11.66
N ALA A 47 -14.65 8.96 10.92
CA ALA A 47 -13.91 8.22 9.92
C ALA A 47 -14.69 8.23 8.60
N SER A 48 -13.98 8.31 7.49
CA SER A 48 -14.56 8.13 6.16
C SER A 48 -14.28 6.72 5.68
N PHE A 49 -15.25 6.11 5.01
CA PHE A 49 -15.08 4.80 4.42
C PHE A 49 -15.72 4.71 3.04
N THR A 50 -15.16 3.88 2.17
CA THR A 50 -15.64 3.70 0.80
C THR A 50 -16.08 2.26 0.56
N LEU A 51 -17.08 2.09 -0.31
CA LEU A 51 -17.64 0.81 -0.69
C LEU A 51 -17.41 0.54 -2.18
N PRO A 52 -17.28 -0.73 -2.61
CA PRO A 52 -17.18 -1.10 -4.01
C PRO A 52 -18.34 -0.54 -4.84
N SER A 53 -18.03 -0.04 -6.03
CA SER A 53 -18.98 0.67 -6.89
C SER A 53 -19.91 -0.25 -7.70
N ASP A 54 -19.58 -1.54 -7.76
CA ASP A 54 -20.32 -2.60 -8.45
C ASP A 54 -21.25 -3.40 -7.54
N GLN A 55 -21.46 -2.91 -6.31
CA GLN A 55 -22.27 -3.54 -5.30
C GLN A 55 -23.38 -2.60 -4.82
N VAL A 56 -24.55 -3.14 -4.53
CA VAL A 56 -25.66 -2.40 -3.91
C VAL A 56 -25.88 -2.96 -2.52
N VAL A 57 -25.65 -2.12 -1.49
CA VAL A 57 -25.87 -2.51 -0.10
C VAL A 57 -27.35 -2.78 0.15
N THR A 58 -27.65 -3.94 0.74
CA THR A 58 -29.00 -4.36 1.11
C THR A 58 -29.21 -4.36 2.63
N HIS A 59 -28.16 -4.63 3.40
CA HIS A 59 -28.16 -4.58 4.86
C HIS A 59 -26.83 -4.03 5.35
N ALA A 60 -26.84 -3.28 6.45
CA ALA A 60 -25.66 -2.68 7.02
C ALA A 60 -25.81 -2.52 8.53
N GLN A 61 -24.72 -2.71 9.25
CA GLN A 61 -24.69 -2.64 10.71
C GLN A 61 -23.38 -2.02 11.18
N LEU A 62 -23.48 -1.24 12.26
CA LEU A 62 -22.35 -0.61 12.92
C LEU A 62 -22.26 -1.15 14.35
N MET A 63 -21.13 -1.77 14.67
CA MET A 63 -20.76 -2.21 16.02
C MET A 63 -19.73 -1.24 16.59
N LEU A 64 -20.03 -0.67 17.76
CA LEU A 64 -19.18 0.33 18.41
C LEU A 64 -18.77 -0.14 19.79
N ASP A 65 -17.47 -0.06 20.04
CA ASP A 65 -16.87 -0.24 21.35
C ASP A 65 -16.40 1.12 21.84
N VAL A 66 -17.06 1.66 22.88
CA VAL A 66 -16.82 3.03 23.35
C VAL A 66 -16.27 3.00 24.76
N LYS A 67 -15.06 3.50 24.94
CA LYS A 67 -14.43 3.71 26.25
C LYS A 67 -14.68 5.13 26.73
N VAL A 68 -15.18 5.26 27.96
CA VAL A 68 -15.53 6.56 28.55
C VAL A 68 -14.72 6.78 29.83
N SER A 69 -14.12 7.96 29.97
CA SER A 69 -13.44 8.36 31.21
C SER A 69 -14.44 8.50 32.38
N PRO A 70 -14.05 8.24 33.63
CA PRO A 70 -14.94 8.39 34.79
C PRO A 70 -15.53 9.81 34.92
N GLU A 71 -14.76 10.85 34.61
CA GLU A 71 -15.24 12.23 34.65
C GLU A 71 -16.30 12.49 33.58
N MET A 72 -16.14 11.95 32.37
CA MET A 72 -17.14 12.08 31.30
C MET A 72 -18.42 11.30 31.64
N ALA A 73 -18.30 10.10 32.18
CA ALA A 73 -19.44 9.28 32.60
C ALA A 73 -20.33 10.00 33.63
N SER A 74 -19.74 10.84 34.50
CA SER A 74 -20.49 11.61 35.50
C SER A 74 -21.33 12.77 34.94
N ARG A 75 -21.12 13.17 33.68
CA ARG A 75 -21.73 14.37 33.07
C ARG A 75 -23.06 14.13 32.36
N ASN A 76 -23.60 12.90 32.38
CA ASN A 76 -24.81 12.53 31.62
C ASN A 76 -24.72 12.94 30.13
N ALA A 77 -23.53 12.92 29.56
CA ALA A 77 -23.30 13.29 28.18
C ALA A 77 -23.83 12.20 27.23
N THR A 78 -24.10 12.58 26.00
CA THR A 78 -24.53 11.65 24.96
C THR A 78 -23.62 11.73 23.74
N LEU A 79 -23.45 10.61 23.04
CA LEU A 79 -22.73 10.53 21.78
C LEU A 79 -23.74 10.48 20.64
N GLN A 80 -23.81 11.56 19.86
CA GLN A 80 -24.60 11.61 18.64
C GLN A 80 -23.80 11.02 17.48
N LEU A 81 -24.43 10.12 16.73
CA LEU A 81 -23.86 9.47 15.55
C LEU A 81 -24.53 10.03 14.30
N MET A 82 -23.73 10.32 13.29
CA MET A 82 -24.21 10.79 12.00
C MET A 82 -23.48 10.07 10.88
N LEU A 83 -24.23 9.72 9.83
CA LEU A 83 -23.71 9.17 8.59
C LEU A 83 -24.06 10.13 7.45
N ASN A 84 -23.05 10.61 6.72
CA ASN A 84 -23.24 11.53 5.59
C ASN A 84 -24.05 12.79 5.99
N GLY A 85 -23.88 13.24 7.23
CA GLY A 85 -24.62 14.39 7.79
C GLY A 85 -26.04 14.06 8.30
N GLN A 86 -26.53 12.84 8.12
CA GLN A 86 -27.82 12.39 8.64
C GLN A 86 -27.66 11.74 10.01
N PRO A 87 -28.49 12.10 11.02
CA PRO A 87 -28.40 11.48 12.34
C PRO A 87 -28.86 10.03 12.30
N LEU A 88 -28.02 9.12 12.80
CA LEU A 88 -28.34 7.69 12.96
C LEU A 88 -28.98 7.41 14.32
N GLY A 89 -28.56 8.15 15.35
CA GLY A 89 -29.03 7.96 16.72
C GLY A 89 -28.13 8.65 17.73
N THR A 90 -28.48 8.51 19.00
CA THR A 90 -27.75 9.07 20.14
C THR A 90 -27.57 8.00 21.20
N LEU A 91 -26.35 7.81 21.68
CA LEU A 91 -25.97 6.80 22.67
C LEU A 91 -25.68 7.48 24.02
N PRO A 92 -26.17 6.97 25.15
CA PRO A 92 -25.83 7.50 26.47
C PRO A 92 -24.41 7.09 26.86
N LEU A 93 -23.56 8.02 27.32
CA LEU A 93 -22.19 7.72 27.73
C LEU A 93 -22.14 7.35 29.22
N GLY A 94 -21.64 6.15 29.55
CA GLY A 94 -21.41 5.71 30.94
C GLY A 94 -22.65 5.21 31.71
N ALA A 95 -23.71 4.79 31.00
CA ALA A 95 -24.96 4.35 31.62
C ALA A 95 -24.95 2.91 32.17
N ASP A 96 -23.98 2.09 31.75
CA ASP A 96 -23.86 0.66 32.07
C ASP A 96 -22.85 0.37 33.19
N GLY A 97 -22.03 1.36 33.58
CA GLY A 97 -21.00 1.19 34.61
C GLY A 97 -19.81 0.32 34.18
N GLU A 98 -19.76 -0.08 32.90
CA GLU A 98 -18.64 -0.80 32.30
C GLU A 98 -17.57 0.20 31.84
N GLU A 99 -16.30 -0.25 31.80
CA GLU A 99 -15.20 0.58 31.28
C GLU A 99 -15.32 0.78 29.75
N ILE A 100 -15.92 -0.19 29.05
CA ILE A 100 -16.15 -0.20 27.61
C ILE A 100 -17.60 -0.57 27.38
N SER A 101 -18.36 0.32 26.75
CA SER A 101 -19.75 0.11 26.36
C SER A 101 -19.83 -0.43 24.93
N HIS A 102 -20.68 -1.42 24.70
CA HIS A 102 -20.88 -2.05 23.39
C HIS A 102 -22.24 -1.67 22.81
N TYR A 103 -22.24 -1.14 21.59
CA TYR A 103 -23.47 -0.74 20.89
C TYR A 103 -23.55 -1.36 19.51
N GLN A 104 -24.77 -1.70 19.10
CA GLN A 104 -25.09 -2.22 17.77
C GLN A 104 -26.20 -1.36 17.17
N LEU A 105 -25.96 -0.85 15.96
CA LEU A 105 -26.91 0.00 15.24
C LEU A 105 -27.11 -0.53 13.83
N ASP A 106 -28.36 -0.75 13.46
CA ASP A 106 -28.71 -1.06 12.08
C ASP A 106 -28.68 0.23 11.25
N ILE A 107 -27.96 0.19 10.14
CA ILE A 107 -27.78 1.33 9.24
C ILE A 107 -28.74 1.16 8.05
N PRO A 108 -29.64 2.13 7.81
CA PRO A 108 -30.51 2.08 6.64
C PRO A 108 -29.69 2.05 5.35
N ALA A 109 -29.87 0.99 4.55
CA ALA A 109 -29.15 0.80 3.29
C ALA A 109 -29.31 1.99 2.32
N ALA A 110 -30.44 2.71 2.39
CA ALA A 110 -30.72 3.90 1.58
C ALA A 110 -29.79 5.10 1.88
N LEU A 111 -29.10 5.12 3.03
CA LEU A 111 -28.12 6.14 3.38
C LEU A 111 -26.70 5.81 2.89
N MET A 112 -26.50 4.57 2.44
CA MET A 112 -25.20 4.05 2.01
C MET A 112 -24.92 4.47 0.58
N VAL A 113 -23.79 5.14 0.39
CA VAL A 113 -23.26 5.52 -0.93
C VAL A 113 -21.84 4.97 -1.08
N SER A 114 -21.18 5.23 -2.20
CA SER A 114 -19.83 4.73 -2.44
C SER A 114 -18.76 5.38 -1.54
N SER A 115 -18.97 6.61 -1.09
CA SER A 115 -18.10 7.32 -0.14
C SER A 115 -18.91 7.86 1.02
N ASN A 116 -18.66 7.32 2.21
CA ASN A 116 -19.42 7.62 3.42
C ASN A 116 -18.55 8.32 4.45
N ASN A 117 -19.16 9.21 5.24
CA ASN A 117 -18.55 9.85 6.39
C ASN A 117 -19.34 9.51 7.64
N LEU A 118 -18.72 8.75 8.55
CA LEU A 118 -19.25 8.44 9.87
C LEU A 118 -18.66 9.42 10.87
N SER A 119 -19.50 10.27 11.45
CA SER A 119 -19.08 11.27 12.44
C SER A 119 -19.79 11.09 13.77
N PHE A 120 -19.04 11.35 14.83
CA PHE A 120 -19.45 11.27 16.22
C PHE A 120 -19.35 12.65 16.85
N LYS A 121 -20.33 13.01 17.66
CA LYS A 121 -20.35 14.28 18.37
C LYS A 121 -20.81 14.07 19.81
N ILE A 122 -20.03 14.57 20.76
CA ILE A 122 -20.42 14.61 22.16
C ILE A 122 -21.39 15.79 22.36
N ASN A 123 -22.58 15.48 22.83
CA ASN A 123 -23.55 16.44 23.32
C ASN A 123 -23.54 16.37 24.86
N ASP A 124 -22.86 17.34 25.47
CA ASP A 124 -22.82 17.53 26.93
C ASP A 124 -24.02 18.39 27.35
N GLY A 125 -24.85 17.87 28.25
CA GLY A 125 -26.03 18.57 28.77
C GLY A 125 -25.70 19.76 29.66
N ASP A 126 -24.49 19.80 30.24
CA ASP A 126 -24.01 20.82 31.17
C ASP A 126 -23.19 21.93 30.50
N ALA A 127 -23.44 22.20 29.21
CA ALA A 127 -22.75 23.18 28.35
C ALA A 127 -22.69 24.66 28.86
N MET A 128 -23.17 24.95 30.07
CA MET A 128 -23.18 26.28 30.69
C MET A 128 -21.80 26.72 31.24
N GLN A 129 -20.79 25.85 31.30
CA GLN A 129 -19.43 26.23 31.72
C GLN A 129 -18.36 25.65 30.78
N CYS A 130 -18.00 26.39 29.74
CA CYS A 130 -16.82 26.10 28.93
C CYS A 130 -15.56 26.24 29.82
N ARG A 131 -15.00 25.12 30.28
CA ARG A 131 -13.73 25.07 31.03
C ARG A 131 -12.60 24.67 30.09
N LEU A 132 -11.45 25.32 30.19
CA LEU A 132 -10.20 24.82 29.63
C LEU A 132 -9.80 23.56 30.41
N ASP A 133 -10.12 22.38 29.87
CA ASP A 133 -9.57 21.12 30.39
C ASP A 133 -8.15 20.94 29.85
N ILE A 134 -7.18 21.56 30.53
CA ILE A 134 -5.75 21.52 30.18
C ILE A 134 -5.16 20.12 30.45
N HIS A 135 -5.88 19.27 31.20
CA HIS A 135 -5.38 17.96 31.66
C HIS A 135 -5.99 16.77 30.91
N ASP A 136 -6.87 17.01 29.94
CA ASP A 136 -7.46 15.98 29.08
C ASP A 136 -8.17 14.85 29.85
N THR A 137 -8.80 15.19 30.98
CA THR A 137 -9.39 14.19 31.89
C THR A 137 -10.78 13.75 31.42
N SER A 138 -11.48 14.61 30.68
CA SER A 138 -12.77 14.31 30.06
C SER A 138 -12.59 13.75 28.63
N ARG A 139 -12.44 12.42 28.53
CA ARG A 139 -12.19 11.68 27.28
C ARG A 139 -13.28 10.67 26.93
N VAL A 140 -13.62 10.59 25.65
CA VAL A 140 -14.35 9.48 25.01
C VAL A 140 -13.47 8.89 23.91
N THR A 141 -13.33 7.57 23.87
CA THR A 141 -12.57 6.88 22.84
C THR A 141 -13.45 5.83 22.18
N ILE A 142 -13.71 5.99 20.89
CA ILE A 142 -14.27 4.92 20.06
C ILE A 142 -13.10 4.02 19.68
N LEU A 143 -13.12 2.78 20.17
CA LEU A 143 -11.98 1.87 20.06
C LEU A 143 -11.78 1.39 18.62
N PRO A 144 -10.52 1.12 18.20
CA PRO A 144 -10.19 0.72 16.84
C PRO A 144 -10.86 -0.59 16.36
N ALA A 145 -11.33 -1.42 17.30
CA ALA A 145 -12.06 -2.66 17.01
C ALA A 145 -13.52 -2.45 16.57
N SER A 146 -14.06 -1.24 16.77
CA SER A 146 -15.37 -0.85 16.24
C SER A 146 -15.40 -1.06 14.73
N HIS A 147 -16.45 -1.68 14.22
CA HIS A 147 -16.52 -2.09 12.82
C HIS A 147 -17.89 -1.92 12.20
N PHE A 148 -17.87 -1.75 10.89
CA PHE A 148 -19.00 -1.62 10.02
C PHE A 148 -19.07 -2.86 9.13
N SER A 149 -20.17 -3.59 9.22
CA SER A 149 -20.44 -4.76 8.40
C SER A 149 -21.62 -4.49 7.45
N TRP A 150 -21.58 -5.07 6.27
CA TRP A 150 -22.65 -4.93 5.29
C TRP A 150 -22.84 -6.19 4.47
N GLU A 151 -24.03 -6.31 3.90
CA GLU A 151 -24.37 -7.25 2.84
C GLU A 151 -24.77 -6.47 1.60
N SER A 152 -24.34 -6.96 0.44
CA SER A 152 -24.59 -6.32 -0.84
C SER A 152 -24.94 -7.31 -1.92
N GLN A 153 -25.64 -6.82 -2.94
CA GLN A 153 -25.96 -7.57 -4.14
C GLN A 153 -24.99 -7.16 -5.25
N GLN A 154 -24.30 -8.14 -5.84
CA GLN A 154 -23.37 -7.89 -6.94
C GLN A 154 -24.12 -7.49 -8.22
N LEU A 155 -23.72 -6.38 -8.84
CA LEU A 155 -24.28 -5.92 -10.10
C LEU A 155 -23.68 -6.68 -11.28
N ASN A 156 -24.53 -7.14 -12.20
CA ASN A 156 -24.10 -7.65 -13.48
C ASN A 156 -23.78 -6.48 -14.43
N ILE A 157 -22.52 -6.04 -14.44
CA ILE A 157 -22.04 -4.98 -15.33
C ILE A 157 -21.84 -5.51 -16.77
N SER A 158 -21.80 -4.61 -17.76
CA SER A 158 -21.53 -5.00 -19.15
C SER A 158 -20.07 -5.46 -19.35
N ASN A 159 -19.86 -6.32 -20.34
CA ASN A 159 -18.51 -6.73 -20.78
C ASN A 159 -17.85 -5.57 -21.52
N ASP A 160 -17.15 -4.68 -20.81
CA ASP A 160 -16.59 -3.45 -21.39
C ASP A 160 -15.22 -3.09 -20.80
N LEU A 161 -14.17 -3.09 -21.63
CA LEU A 161 -12.82 -2.63 -21.28
C LEU A 161 -12.80 -1.14 -20.93
N GLY A 162 -13.78 -0.33 -21.36
CA GLY A 162 -13.95 1.07 -20.97
C GLY A 162 -14.07 1.30 -19.46
N HIS A 163 -14.37 0.26 -18.68
CA HIS A 163 -14.42 0.33 -17.22
C HIS A 163 -13.14 -0.14 -16.52
N PHE A 164 -12.16 -0.69 -17.25
CA PHE A 164 -10.91 -1.19 -16.69
C PHE A 164 -10.17 -0.08 -15.90
N PRO A 165 -9.68 -0.35 -14.68
CA PRO A 165 -9.46 -1.67 -14.07
C PRO A 165 -10.67 -2.35 -13.41
N ARG A 166 -11.83 -1.70 -13.32
CA ARG A 166 -13.05 -2.36 -12.81
C ARG A 166 -13.56 -3.41 -13.81
N PRO A 167 -14.16 -4.51 -13.33
CA PRO A 167 -14.42 -4.86 -11.93
C PRO A 167 -13.26 -5.62 -11.24
N PHE A 168 -12.12 -5.80 -11.91
CA PHE A 168 -11.00 -6.60 -11.40
C PHE A 168 -10.28 -5.92 -10.24
N PHE A 169 -10.24 -4.59 -10.23
CA PHE A 169 -9.77 -3.78 -9.12
C PHE A 169 -10.61 -2.51 -9.02
N ASP A 170 -11.11 -2.21 -7.81
CA ASP A 170 -11.85 -0.98 -7.51
C ASP A 170 -11.07 -0.15 -6.47
N SER A 171 -10.70 1.08 -6.86
CA SER A 171 -10.06 2.05 -5.96
C SER A 171 -10.92 2.47 -4.76
N MET A 172 -12.23 2.21 -4.80
CA MET A 172 -13.14 2.46 -3.69
C MET A 172 -13.15 1.33 -2.65
N GLN A 173 -12.56 0.17 -2.93
CA GLN A 173 -12.38 -0.86 -1.91
C GLN A 173 -11.29 -0.44 -0.92
N MET A 174 -11.58 -0.49 0.39
CA MET A 174 -10.61 -0.14 1.44
C MET A 174 -9.78 -1.32 1.94
N THR A 175 -10.28 -2.55 1.78
CA THR A 175 -9.53 -3.76 2.08
C THR A 175 -8.60 -4.15 0.92
N PRO A 176 -7.55 -4.94 1.17
CA PRO A 176 -6.73 -5.49 0.10
C PRO A 176 -7.58 -6.21 -0.95
N ALA A 177 -7.29 -5.96 -2.23
CA ALA A 177 -7.97 -6.65 -3.33
C ALA A 177 -7.33 -8.03 -3.57
N ASP A 178 -8.15 -9.08 -3.68
CA ASP A 178 -7.69 -10.43 -4.04
C ASP A 178 -8.02 -10.72 -5.51
N ILE A 179 -6.99 -10.88 -6.34
CA ILE A 179 -7.13 -11.07 -7.79
C ILE A 179 -6.63 -12.45 -8.20
N ALA A 180 -7.53 -13.25 -8.78
CA ALA A 180 -7.18 -14.53 -9.37
C ALA A 180 -6.66 -14.36 -10.81
N ILE A 181 -5.46 -14.88 -11.08
CA ILE A 181 -4.91 -15.05 -12.42
C ILE A 181 -4.88 -16.54 -12.76
N ALA A 182 -5.63 -16.93 -13.78
CA ALA A 182 -5.69 -18.29 -14.28
C ALA A 182 -4.87 -18.47 -15.57
N TYR A 183 -4.33 -19.68 -15.74
CA TYR A 183 -3.51 -20.06 -16.89
C TYR A 183 -3.71 -21.55 -17.25
N PRO A 184 -3.28 -21.98 -18.44
CA PRO A 184 -3.47 -23.36 -18.92
C PRO A 184 -2.69 -24.39 -18.10
N GLU A 185 -3.07 -25.67 -18.21
CA GLU A 185 -2.42 -26.79 -17.50
C GLU A 185 -0.89 -26.86 -17.74
N LYS A 186 -0.47 -26.51 -18.97
CA LYS A 186 0.93 -26.47 -19.40
C LYS A 186 1.35 -25.03 -19.72
N PRO A 187 1.65 -24.22 -18.70
CA PRO A 187 2.03 -22.83 -18.92
C PRO A 187 3.45 -22.73 -19.49
N THR A 188 3.69 -21.65 -20.21
CA THR A 188 4.99 -21.23 -20.72
C THR A 188 5.50 -20.01 -19.93
N ALA A 189 6.80 -19.76 -19.99
CA ALA A 189 7.43 -18.68 -19.21
C ALA A 189 6.91 -17.27 -19.59
N ASP A 190 6.47 -17.09 -20.83
CA ASP A 190 5.93 -15.82 -21.32
C ASP A 190 4.53 -15.49 -20.77
N ILE A 191 3.70 -16.49 -20.48
CA ILE A 191 2.45 -16.30 -19.74
C ILE A 191 2.73 -15.66 -18.38
N PHE A 192 3.72 -16.19 -17.64
CA PHE A 192 4.11 -15.63 -16.34
C PHE A 192 4.78 -14.26 -16.45
N SER A 193 5.52 -14.00 -17.54
CA SER A 193 6.12 -12.68 -17.79
C SER A 193 5.04 -11.62 -18.01
N ALA A 194 4.00 -11.94 -18.77
CA ALA A 194 2.84 -11.07 -18.95
C ALA A 194 2.03 -10.91 -17.65
N ALA A 195 1.86 -11.99 -16.89
CA ALA A 195 1.19 -11.96 -15.59
C ALA A 195 1.92 -11.04 -14.59
N ALA A 196 3.25 -11.11 -14.51
CA ALA A 196 4.07 -10.23 -13.68
C ALA A 196 3.98 -8.75 -14.09
N LEU A 197 3.86 -8.47 -15.40
CA LEU A 197 3.61 -7.11 -15.90
C LEU A 197 2.26 -6.59 -15.38
N VAL A 198 1.19 -7.35 -15.58
CA VAL A 198 -0.16 -6.97 -15.15
C VAL A 198 -0.25 -6.81 -13.64
N SER A 199 0.30 -7.76 -12.87
CA SER A 199 0.29 -7.72 -11.40
C SER A 199 1.08 -6.54 -10.86
N SER A 200 2.22 -6.20 -11.47
CA SER A 200 2.98 -5.01 -11.10
C SER A 200 2.22 -3.71 -11.31
N TRP A 201 1.47 -3.59 -12.41
CA TRP A 201 0.66 -2.41 -12.67
C TRP A 201 -0.53 -2.31 -11.72
N LEU A 202 -1.22 -3.42 -11.45
CA LEU A 202 -2.29 -3.47 -10.45
C LEU A 202 -1.76 -3.15 -9.05
N GLY A 203 -0.53 -3.53 -8.72
CA GLY A 203 0.18 -3.08 -7.51
C GLY A 203 0.37 -1.57 -7.44
N ILE A 204 0.61 -0.88 -8.56
CA ILE A 204 0.63 0.58 -8.63
C ILE A 204 -0.75 1.15 -8.31
N GLN A 205 -1.82 0.56 -8.86
CA GLN A 205 -3.19 1.03 -8.65
C GLN A 205 -3.66 0.83 -7.19
N ALA A 206 -3.23 -0.25 -6.54
CA ALA A 206 -3.56 -0.55 -5.15
C ALA A 206 -3.00 0.46 -4.15
N ASP A 207 -1.81 1.00 -4.42
CA ASP A 207 -1.12 1.97 -3.58
C ASP A 207 -1.03 1.54 -2.10
N TYR A 208 -1.68 2.24 -1.17
CA TYR A 208 -1.69 1.91 0.25
C TYR A 208 -2.71 0.83 0.63
N ARG A 209 -3.69 0.50 -0.23
CA ARG A 209 -4.80 -0.42 0.09
C ARG A 209 -4.37 -1.89 0.14
N GLY A 210 -3.25 -2.20 -0.51
CA GLY A 210 -2.76 -3.57 -0.65
C GLY A 210 -3.49 -4.34 -1.75
N ILE A 211 -2.82 -5.38 -2.24
CA ILE A 211 -3.33 -6.29 -3.26
C ILE A 211 -2.66 -7.64 -3.07
N ALA A 212 -3.42 -8.71 -3.27
CA ALA A 212 -2.92 -10.06 -3.31
C ALA A 212 -3.33 -10.77 -4.60
N PHE A 213 -2.47 -11.66 -5.06
CA PHE A 213 -2.70 -12.46 -6.25
C PHE A 213 -2.75 -13.94 -5.94
N ASP A 214 -3.78 -14.60 -6.45
CA ASP A 214 -3.88 -16.06 -6.52
C ASP A 214 -3.60 -16.54 -7.94
N ALA A 215 -3.00 -17.72 -8.05
CA ALA A 215 -2.65 -18.36 -9.30
C ALA A 215 -3.48 -19.64 -9.45
N LEU A 216 -4.17 -19.79 -10.58
CA LEU A 216 -5.05 -20.94 -10.83
C LEU A 216 -4.59 -21.68 -12.10
N ARG A 217 -4.15 -22.93 -11.93
CA ARG A 217 -3.80 -23.82 -13.04
C ARG A 217 -5.05 -24.53 -13.52
N ASP A 218 -5.35 -24.38 -14.81
CA ASP A 218 -6.48 -25.02 -15.52
C ASP A 218 -7.82 -24.94 -14.79
N ARG A 219 -8.07 -23.82 -14.10
CA ARG A 219 -9.31 -23.57 -13.36
C ARG A 219 -9.77 -22.14 -13.58
N LEU A 220 -11.08 -21.97 -13.68
CA LEU A 220 -11.67 -20.64 -13.77
C LEU A 220 -11.74 -20.00 -12.38
N PRO A 221 -11.47 -18.69 -12.26
CA PRO A 221 -11.78 -17.93 -11.05
C PRO A 221 -13.25 -18.09 -10.64
N GLU A 222 -13.54 -18.14 -9.33
CA GLU A 222 -14.92 -18.17 -8.85
C GLU A 222 -15.62 -16.81 -8.98
N LYS A 223 -14.85 -15.72 -8.88
CA LYS A 223 -15.30 -14.32 -9.00
C LYS A 223 -14.79 -13.67 -10.29
N HIS A 224 -14.59 -12.36 -10.30
CA HIS A 224 -13.83 -11.68 -11.35
C HIS A 224 -12.40 -12.23 -11.39
N GLY A 225 -11.80 -12.32 -12.58
CA GLY A 225 -10.40 -12.74 -12.68
C GLY A 225 -9.81 -12.59 -14.07
N ILE A 226 -8.51 -12.81 -14.16
CA ILE A 226 -7.72 -12.60 -15.38
C ILE A 226 -7.26 -13.96 -15.89
N ILE A 227 -7.39 -14.21 -17.19
CA ILE A 227 -6.91 -15.42 -17.84
C ILE A 227 -5.87 -15.04 -18.88
N ILE A 228 -4.69 -15.65 -18.79
CA ILE A 228 -3.57 -15.37 -19.70
C ILE A 228 -3.15 -16.66 -20.39
N GLY A 229 -3.01 -16.62 -21.72
CA GLY A 229 -2.58 -17.80 -22.48
C GLY A 229 -2.47 -17.56 -23.98
N HIS A 230 -2.23 -18.63 -24.72
CA HIS A 230 -2.09 -18.62 -26.17
C HIS A 230 -3.43 -18.92 -26.88
N PRO A 231 -3.57 -18.54 -28.16
CA PRO A 231 -4.74 -18.88 -28.95
C PRO A 231 -5.02 -20.39 -28.95
N GLY A 232 -6.24 -20.79 -28.57
CA GLY A 232 -6.66 -22.19 -28.51
C GLY A 232 -6.33 -22.93 -27.22
N ASP A 233 -5.59 -22.33 -26.28
CA ASP A 233 -5.39 -22.92 -24.96
C ASP A 233 -6.74 -23.12 -24.24
N ARG A 234 -6.79 -24.14 -23.38
CA ARG A 234 -7.95 -24.43 -22.53
C ARG A 234 -7.61 -24.14 -21.07
N VAL A 235 -8.51 -23.44 -20.40
CA VAL A 235 -8.42 -23.10 -18.97
C VAL A 235 -9.77 -23.36 -18.31
N GLY A 236 -9.86 -24.38 -17.46
CA GLY A 236 -11.08 -24.70 -16.72
C GLY A 236 -12.31 -24.90 -17.61
N GLY A 237 -12.10 -25.49 -18.79
CA GLY A 237 -13.14 -25.74 -19.80
C GLY A 237 -13.40 -24.59 -20.78
N LEU A 238 -12.95 -23.36 -20.49
CA LEU A 238 -12.99 -22.23 -21.43
C LEU A 238 -11.85 -22.36 -22.45
N THR A 239 -12.15 -22.17 -23.74
CA THR A 239 -11.13 -22.15 -24.81
C THR A 239 -10.80 -20.71 -25.18
N LEU A 240 -9.53 -20.33 -25.16
CA LEU A 240 -9.10 -18.98 -25.53
C LEU A 240 -9.32 -18.73 -27.03
N PRO A 241 -9.80 -17.52 -27.41
CA PRO A 241 -10.08 -17.19 -28.80
C PRO A 241 -8.89 -17.43 -29.73
N GLN A 242 -9.17 -17.96 -30.92
CA GLN A 242 -8.20 -18.00 -32.01
C GLN A 242 -7.96 -16.57 -32.51
N THR A 243 -6.70 -16.15 -32.61
CA THR A 243 -6.32 -14.82 -33.07
C THR A 243 -4.89 -14.79 -33.58
N ASP A 244 -4.67 -14.04 -34.67
CA ASP A 244 -3.34 -13.76 -35.19
C ASP A 244 -2.68 -12.53 -34.54
N LYS A 245 -3.47 -11.69 -33.88
CA LYS A 245 -3.01 -10.48 -33.20
C LYS A 245 -3.08 -10.65 -31.67
N PRO A 246 -2.27 -9.90 -30.90
CA PRO A 246 -2.49 -9.84 -29.46
C PRO A 246 -3.88 -9.28 -29.18
N LEU A 247 -4.57 -9.88 -28.20
CA LEU A 247 -5.99 -9.65 -27.96
C LEU A 247 -6.26 -9.41 -26.48
N LEU A 248 -7.06 -8.40 -26.20
CA LEU A 248 -7.70 -8.15 -24.91
C LEU A 248 -9.21 -8.35 -25.06
N ARG A 249 -9.83 -9.16 -24.21
CA ARG A 249 -11.28 -9.41 -24.29
C ARG A 249 -11.89 -9.64 -22.93
N ILE A 250 -13.04 -9.03 -22.66
CA ILE A 250 -13.86 -9.35 -21.48
C ILE A 250 -14.97 -10.31 -21.89
N VAL A 251 -15.14 -11.37 -21.12
CA VAL A 251 -16.24 -12.34 -21.24
C VAL A 251 -16.92 -12.53 -19.90
N GLU A 252 -18.14 -13.07 -19.92
CA GLU A 252 -18.82 -13.50 -18.69
C GLU A 252 -18.13 -14.72 -18.12
N ASN A 253 -18.12 -14.84 -16.79
CA ASN A 253 -17.67 -16.05 -16.13
C ASN A 253 -18.72 -17.16 -16.32
N PRO A 254 -18.39 -18.30 -16.97
CA PRO A 254 -19.34 -19.41 -17.18
C PRO A 254 -19.92 -19.98 -15.89
N GLY A 255 -19.19 -19.88 -14.77
CA GLY A 255 -19.67 -20.33 -13.46
C GLY A 255 -20.72 -19.38 -12.85
N ASN A 256 -20.63 -18.08 -13.14
CA ASN A 256 -21.59 -17.06 -12.70
C ASN A 256 -21.49 -15.79 -13.56
N PRO A 257 -22.48 -15.49 -14.43
CA PRO A 257 -22.43 -14.36 -15.36
C PRO A 257 -22.32 -12.96 -14.73
N ALA A 258 -22.64 -12.82 -13.44
CA ALA A 258 -22.42 -11.57 -12.69
C ALA A 258 -20.93 -11.23 -12.59
N TYR A 259 -20.06 -12.23 -12.62
CA TYR A 259 -18.61 -12.06 -12.63
C TYR A 259 -18.05 -12.07 -14.05
N LYS A 260 -16.90 -11.42 -14.22
CA LYS A 260 -16.26 -11.14 -15.51
C LYS A 260 -14.86 -11.72 -15.57
N LEU A 261 -14.47 -12.20 -16.74
CA LEU A 261 -13.13 -12.72 -17.02
C LEU A 261 -12.44 -11.83 -18.05
N LEU A 262 -11.26 -11.33 -17.72
CA LEU A 262 -10.39 -10.63 -18.67
C LEU A 262 -9.43 -11.61 -19.31
N LEU A 263 -9.54 -11.79 -20.62
CA LEU A 263 -8.67 -12.63 -21.42
C LEU A 263 -7.53 -11.78 -22.00
N ILE A 264 -6.30 -12.19 -21.75
CA ILE A 264 -5.08 -11.64 -22.37
C ILE A 264 -4.48 -12.75 -23.22
N VAL A 265 -4.59 -12.61 -24.54
CA VAL A 265 -4.24 -13.68 -25.48
C VAL A 265 -3.15 -13.19 -26.44
N GLY A 266 -2.13 -14.01 -26.67
CA GLY A 266 -1.06 -13.71 -27.62
C GLY A 266 -0.31 -14.95 -28.03
N GLN A 267 0.19 -14.99 -29.27
CA GLN A 267 0.85 -16.17 -29.83
C GLN A 267 2.22 -16.50 -29.20
N ASN A 268 2.87 -15.51 -28.58
CA ASN A 268 4.21 -15.61 -28.03
C ASN A 268 4.47 -14.47 -27.03
N ASP A 269 5.66 -14.45 -26.44
CA ASP A 269 6.11 -13.44 -25.47
C ASP A 269 5.93 -12.00 -25.94
N ALA A 270 6.27 -11.68 -27.19
CA ALA A 270 6.12 -10.32 -27.69
C ALA A 270 4.63 -9.94 -27.76
N ALA A 271 3.78 -10.84 -28.27
CA ALA A 271 2.34 -10.61 -28.35
C ALA A 271 1.70 -10.48 -26.96
N LEU A 272 1.95 -11.42 -26.05
CA LEU A 272 1.43 -11.37 -24.68
C LEU A 272 1.90 -10.12 -23.94
N ARG A 273 3.19 -9.75 -24.07
CA ARG A 273 3.73 -8.52 -23.48
C ARG A 273 3.07 -7.27 -24.06
N MET A 274 2.82 -7.21 -25.37
CA MET A 274 2.11 -6.09 -25.98
C MET A 274 0.65 -5.99 -25.50
N ALA A 275 -0.07 -7.10 -25.40
CA ALA A 275 -1.43 -7.11 -24.88
C ALA A 275 -1.47 -6.66 -23.41
N ALA A 276 -0.63 -7.24 -22.56
CA ALA A 276 -0.49 -6.84 -21.17
C ALA A 276 -0.06 -5.36 -21.02
N TRP A 277 0.89 -4.89 -21.82
CA TRP A 277 1.30 -3.49 -21.83
C TRP A 277 0.17 -2.54 -22.25
N ARG A 278 -0.55 -2.85 -23.34
CA ARG A 278 -1.70 -2.06 -23.78
C ARG A 278 -2.77 -1.97 -22.69
N LEU A 279 -2.99 -3.05 -21.94
CA LEU A 279 -3.92 -3.08 -20.81
C LEU A 279 -3.56 -2.03 -19.75
N THR A 280 -2.27 -1.94 -19.37
CA THR A 280 -1.79 -0.97 -18.37
C THR A 280 -1.94 0.50 -18.78
N ARG A 281 -2.14 0.78 -20.08
CA ARG A 281 -2.35 2.15 -20.57
C ARG A 281 -3.76 2.67 -20.31
N GLY A 282 -4.73 1.79 -20.04
CA GLY A 282 -6.12 2.19 -19.83
C GLY A 282 -6.74 2.88 -21.04
N ASP A 283 -7.65 3.81 -20.80
CA ASP A 283 -8.26 4.68 -21.82
C ASP A 283 -8.85 3.91 -23.01
N PHE A 284 -9.66 2.89 -22.71
CA PHE A 284 -10.45 2.20 -23.71
C PHE A 284 -11.71 2.99 -24.03
N ALA A 285 -12.14 2.97 -25.30
CA ALA A 285 -13.41 3.55 -25.66
C ALA A 285 -14.55 2.83 -24.92
N PRO A 286 -15.61 3.53 -24.49
CA PRO A 286 -16.79 2.88 -23.92
C PRO A 286 -17.37 1.84 -24.89
N GLN A 287 -18.00 0.80 -24.35
CA GLN A 287 -18.61 -0.32 -25.07
C GLN A 287 -17.61 -1.18 -25.86
N THR A 288 -16.36 -1.28 -25.39
CA THR A 288 -15.31 -2.10 -26.00
C THR A 288 -15.19 -3.44 -25.29
N ALA A 289 -15.94 -4.46 -25.70
CA ALA A 289 -15.84 -5.80 -25.12
C ALA A 289 -14.53 -6.53 -25.50
N SER A 290 -13.95 -6.18 -26.65
CA SER A 290 -12.78 -6.84 -27.23
C SER A 290 -11.95 -5.84 -28.02
N MET A 291 -10.62 -5.96 -27.96
CA MET A 291 -9.68 -5.11 -28.68
C MET A 291 -8.48 -5.94 -29.15
N ASP A 292 -8.22 -5.89 -30.47
CA ASP A 292 -6.93 -6.28 -31.03
C ASP A 292 -5.90 -5.20 -30.73
N VAL A 293 -4.68 -5.61 -30.42
CA VAL A 293 -3.60 -4.70 -30.04
C VAL A 293 -2.64 -4.55 -31.22
N ASP A 294 -2.54 -3.32 -31.72
CA ASP A 294 -1.53 -2.97 -32.71
C ASP A 294 -0.11 -3.01 -32.13
N PRO A 295 0.93 -3.23 -32.94
CA PRO A 295 2.31 -3.23 -32.46
C PRO A 295 2.68 -1.94 -31.72
N GLN A 296 3.25 -2.08 -30.52
CA GLN A 296 3.66 -0.95 -29.68
C GLN A 296 5.14 -1.07 -29.28
N THR A 297 5.83 0.07 -29.20
CA THR A 297 7.17 0.11 -28.64
C THR A 297 7.09 0.26 -27.12
N ILE A 298 7.71 -0.66 -26.39
CA ILE A 298 7.78 -0.63 -24.93
C ILE A 298 9.11 0.03 -24.55
N ALA A 299 9.05 1.19 -23.90
CA ALA A 299 10.23 1.91 -23.48
C ALA A 299 10.99 1.14 -22.39
N VAL A 300 12.33 1.21 -22.44
CA VAL A 300 13.21 0.64 -21.43
C VAL A 300 13.53 1.71 -20.37
N SER A 301 13.52 1.32 -19.09
CA SER A 301 13.86 2.22 -17.98
C SER A 301 15.30 2.71 -18.06
N LYS A 302 15.51 3.90 -17.50
CA LYS A 302 16.84 4.39 -17.12
C LYS A 302 17.09 4.09 -15.63
N PRO A 303 18.36 4.04 -15.19
CA PRO A 303 18.66 3.90 -13.76
C PRO A 303 17.96 4.99 -12.94
N TYR A 304 17.32 4.59 -11.85
CA TYR A 304 16.66 5.48 -10.88
C TYR A 304 15.51 6.32 -11.49
N ASP A 305 14.85 5.80 -12.54
CA ASP A 305 13.72 6.46 -13.21
C ASP A 305 12.33 6.11 -12.64
N ALA A 306 12.29 5.56 -11.42
CA ALA A 306 11.08 5.17 -10.73
C ALA A 306 10.22 6.40 -10.39
N PRO A 307 8.99 6.55 -10.93
CA PRO A 307 8.17 7.74 -10.70
C PRO A 307 7.79 8.03 -9.24
N ARG A 308 7.74 7.00 -8.38
CA ARG A 308 7.42 7.17 -6.95
C ARG A 308 8.63 7.46 -6.08
N TRP A 309 9.85 7.36 -6.61
CA TRP A 309 11.03 7.80 -5.89
C TRP A 309 11.16 9.31 -5.98
N ILE A 310 11.50 9.92 -4.85
CA ILE A 310 11.80 11.33 -4.78
C ILE A 310 12.97 11.64 -5.70
N ALA A 311 12.86 12.75 -6.43
CA ALA A 311 13.89 13.15 -7.36
C ALA A 311 15.19 13.50 -6.62
N THR A 312 16.32 13.06 -7.17
CA THR A 312 17.67 13.30 -6.64
C THR A 312 18.50 14.20 -7.56
N ASP A 313 17.87 14.92 -8.48
CA ASP A 313 18.51 15.88 -9.38
C ASP A 313 18.17 17.34 -9.05
N ARG A 314 17.24 17.58 -8.12
CA ARG A 314 16.79 18.91 -7.67
C ARG A 314 16.16 18.86 -6.27
N PRO A 315 15.99 20.02 -5.61
CA PRO A 315 15.05 20.16 -4.50
C PRO A 315 13.61 19.82 -4.91
N VAL A 316 12.92 19.07 -4.05
CA VAL A 316 11.52 18.65 -4.23
C VAL A 316 10.66 19.34 -3.18
N LYS A 317 9.62 20.05 -3.63
CA LYS A 317 8.71 20.75 -2.70
C LYS A 317 7.83 19.76 -1.96
N ILE A 318 7.49 20.08 -0.72
CA ILE A 318 6.52 19.29 0.06
C ILE A 318 5.16 19.24 -0.65
N SER A 319 4.77 20.32 -1.33
CA SER A 319 3.54 20.38 -2.13
C SER A 319 3.49 19.35 -3.29
N GLU A 320 4.64 18.87 -3.75
CA GLU A 320 4.73 17.81 -4.78
C GLU A 320 4.58 16.40 -4.19
N LEU A 321 4.73 16.25 -2.87
CA LEU A 321 4.74 14.97 -2.15
C LEU A 321 3.43 14.69 -1.40
N ILE A 322 2.63 15.71 -1.09
CA ILE A 322 1.33 15.52 -0.45
C ILE A 322 0.34 14.86 -1.40
N ARG A 323 -0.60 14.09 -0.85
CA ARG A 323 -1.69 13.51 -1.62
C ARG A 323 -2.66 14.60 -2.11
N GLN A 324 -3.39 14.31 -3.19
CA GLN A 324 -4.36 15.24 -3.78
C GLN A 324 -5.51 15.61 -2.84
N ASP A 325 -5.83 14.74 -1.87
CA ASP A 325 -6.86 14.96 -0.85
C ASP A 325 -6.32 15.62 0.43
N GLN A 326 -5.01 15.84 0.53
CA GLN A 326 -4.37 16.52 1.67
C GLN A 326 -4.22 18.03 1.43
N SER A 327 -4.18 18.79 2.51
CA SER A 327 -3.92 20.24 2.47
C SER A 327 -2.68 20.59 3.30
N MET A 328 -1.87 21.53 2.80
CA MET A 328 -0.78 22.14 3.58
C MET A 328 -1.30 23.10 4.66
N THR A 329 -2.62 23.26 4.79
CA THR A 329 -3.26 24.07 5.82
C THR A 329 -4.09 23.19 6.73
N VAL A 330 -3.83 23.28 8.03
CA VAL A 330 -4.61 22.62 9.09
C VAL A 330 -5.46 23.68 9.80
N SER A 331 -6.61 23.27 10.32
CA SER A 331 -7.57 24.19 10.94
C SER A 331 -7.86 23.79 12.39
N GLY A 332 -8.06 24.78 13.26
CA GLY A 332 -8.32 24.57 14.68
C GLY A 332 -7.07 24.46 15.54
N VAL A 333 -7.28 24.37 16.87
CA VAL A 333 -6.23 24.17 17.88
C VAL A 333 -5.76 22.71 17.87
N TRP A 334 -6.71 21.79 17.70
CA TRP A 334 -6.49 20.35 17.64
C TRP A 334 -6.77 19.86 16.22
N HIS A 335 -5.83 19.11 15.66
CA HIS A 335 -5.92 18.58 14.30
C HIS A 335 -5.01 17.36 14.14
N GLU A 336 -5.20 16.55 13.12
CA GLU A 336 -4.25 15.48 12.78
C GLU A 336 -2.92 16.07 12.26
N PRO A 337 -1.75 15.45 12.54
CA PRO A 337 -0.49 15.85 11.92
C PRO A 337 -0.58 15.74 10.38
N LEU A 338 0.01 16.72 9.69
CA LEU A 338 0.22 16.62 8.24
C LEU A 338 1.30 15.57 7.97
N ARG A 339 0.88 14.40 7.49
CA ARG A 339 1.76 13.27 7.15
C ARG A 339 2.09 13.31 5.66
N VAL A 340 3.35 13.51 5.34
CA VAL A 340 3.89 13.55 3.97
C VAL A 340 4.72 12.29 3.76
N ALA A 341 4.20 11.38 2.93
CA ALA A 341 4.91 10.15 2.59
C ALA A 341 5.76 10.37 1.33
N PHE A 342 6.99 9.84 1.32
CA PHE A 342 7.84 9.84 0.14
C PHE A 342 8.78 8.64 0.16
N ARG A 343 9.14 8.16 -1.03
CA ARG A 343 10.07 7.04 -1.18
C ARG A 343 11.38 7.53 -1.75
N ALA A 344 12.46 6.82 -1.45
CA ALA A 344 13.78 7.13 -1.97
C ALA A 344 14.48 5.85 -2.42
N ALA A 345 15.49 6.00 -3.28
CA ALA A 345 16.37 4.89 -3.60
C ALA A 345 17.09 4.42 -2.30
N PRO A 346 17.20 3.12 -2.01
CA PRO A 346 17.84 2.67 -0.77
C PRO A 346 19.37 2.84 -0.74
N ASP A 347 20.00 3.11 -1.88
CA ASP A 347 21.45 3.21 -2.04
C ASP A 347 21.98 4.66 -2.03
N LEU A 348 21.17 5.60 -1.52
CA LEU A 348 21.59 6.98 -1.34
C LEU A 348 22.68 7.06 -0.27
N TYR A 349 23.78 7.71 -0.64
CA TYR A 349 25.00 7.83 0.13
C TYR A 349 25.46 9.29 0.15
N LEU A 350 25.99 9.71 1.30
CA LEU A 350 26.62 11.00 1.52
C LEU A 350 27.95 10.78 2.24
N TRP A 351 28.91 11.68 2.03
CA TRP A 351 30.17 11.64 2.77
C TRP A 351 29.95 12.05 4.23
N ASP A 352 30.83 11.59 5.12
CA ASP A 352 30.76 11.95 6.53
C ASP A 352 30.77 13.47 6.73
N GLY A 353 29.77 13.98 7.45
CA GLY A 353 29.58 15.41 7.72
C GLY A 353 28.64 16.14 6.73
N GLU A 354 28.30 15.54 5.60
CA GLU A 354 27.25 16.06 4.72
C GLU A 354 25.85 15.71 5.28
N THR A 355 24.86 16.56 4.99
CA THR A 355 23.48 16.38 5.46
C THR A 355 22.50 16.71 4.34
N ILE A 356 21.30 16.12 4.40
CA ILE A 356 20.21 16.40 3.47
C ILE A 356 19.43 17.60 4.03
N PRO A 357 19.42 18.76 3.36
CA PRO A 357 18.69 19.90 3.87
C PRO A 357 17.17 19.69 3.68
N LEU A 358 16.43 19.78 4.79
CA LEU A 358 14.97 19.85 4.82
C LEU A 358 14.57 21.26 5.25
N GLN A 359 14.03 22.04 4.31
CA GLN A 359 13.54 23.37 4.56
C GLN A 359 12.04 23.36 4.81
N ILE A 360 11.63 23.87 5.98
CA ILE A 360 10.24 24.02 6.35
C ILE A 360 9.94 25.51 6.48
N GLY A 361 9.07 26.00 5.61
CA GLY A 361 8.39 27.28 5.77
C GLY A 361 7.03 27.07 6.42
N TYR A 362 6.70 27.87 7.44
CA TYR A 362 5.50 27.66 8.24
C TYR A 362 4.93 28.97 8.78
N ARG A 363 3.61 28.98 9.01
CA ARG A 363 2.87 30.12 9.55
C ARG A 363 1.88 29.68 10.61
N PHE A 364 1.99 30.31 11.76
CA PHE A 364 1.04 30.22 12.86
C PHE A 364 -0.05 31.29 12.74
N PRO A 365 -1.27 31.02 13.23
CA PRO A 365 -2.30 32.05 13.38
C PRO A 365 -1.83 33.19 14.29
N SER A 366 -2.30 34.41 14.03
CA SER A 366 -1.86 35.64 14.73
C SER A 366 -2.81 36.08 15.83
N GLU A 367 -3.39 35.12 16.55
CA GLU A 367 -4.39 35.40 17.58
C GLU A 367 -3.76 35.75 18.92
N SER A 368 -4.29 36.78 19.59
CA SER A 368 -3.71 37.29 20.86
C SER A 368 -3.82 36.32 22.03
N TRP A 369 -4.72 35.34 21.96
CA TRP A 369 -4.91 34.32 22.99
C TRP A 369 -3.90 33.16 22.89
N ILE A 370 -3.13 33.06 21.79
CA ILE A 370 -2.10 32.04 21.62
C ILE A 370 -0.87 32.40 22.45
N ASN A 371 -0.31 31.43 23.16
CA ASN A 371 0.97 31.56 23.83
C ASN A 371 2.09 31.32 22.81
N GLU A 372 2.60 32.39 22.21
CA GLU A 372 3.65 32.33 21.19
C GLU A 372 5.00 31.79 21.71
N ASP A 373 5.23 31.79 23.03
CA ASP A 373 6.47 31.28 23.63
C ASP A 373 6.39 29.77 23.91
N LYS A 374 5.19 29.18 23.99
CA LYS A 374 4.97 27.73 24.18
C LYS A 374 4.50 27.00 22.90
N SER A 375 3.96 27.73 21.93
CA SER A 375 3.45 27.15 20.69
C SER A 375 4.57 26.84 19.70
N LEU A 376 4.55 25.65 19.11
CA LEU A 376 5.63 25.12 18.27
C LEU A 376 5.11 24.18 17.18
N LEU A 377 5.91 24.01 16.12
CA LEU A 377 5.67 23.04 15.06
C LEU A 377 6.62 21.87 15.29
N SER A 378 6.05 20.72 15.65
CA SER A 378 6.82 19.49 15.85
C SER A 378 7.05 18.79 14.52
N VAL A 379 8.30 18.43 14.25
CA VAL A 379 8.74 17.78 13.02
C VAL A 379 9.34 16.43 13.36
N THR A 380 8.78 15.35 12.81
CA THR A 380 9.30 13.99 12.95
C THR A 380 9.44 13.33 11.59
N LEU A 381 10.41 12.42 11.45
CA LEU A 381 10.61 11.62 10.25
C LEU A 381 10.73 10.15 10.67
N ASN A 382 9.88 9.29 10.11
CA ASN A 382 9.85 7.86 10.45
C ASN A 382 9.73 7.65 11.97
N ASN A 383 8.84 8.41 12.61
CA ASN A 383 8.59 8.45 14.06
C ASN A 383 9.79 8.90 14.91
N THR A 384 10.91 9.29 14.29
CA THR A 384 12.07 9.85 14.96
C THR A 384 11.91 11.36 15.06
N PHE A 385 12.05 11.89 16.28
CA PHE A 385 11.99 13.33 16.53
C PHE A 385 13.17 14.06 15.86
N LEU A 386 12.87 15.11 15.09
CA LEU A 386 13.88 15.92 14.44
C LEU A 386 14.05 17.27 15.14
N ASN A 387 12.97 18.05 15.23
CA ASN A 387 13.03 19.39 15.79
C ASN A 387 11.65 19.94 16.21
N ASN A 388 11.65 20.93 17.09
CA ASN A 388 10.50 21.77 17.43
C ASN A 388 10.75 23.19 16.95
N LEU A 389 10.00 23.63 15.94
CA LEU A 389 10.18 24.93 15.31
C LEU A 389 9.30 25.97 16.03
N PRO A 390 9.88 27.00 16.66
CA PRO A 390 9.14 27.97 17.46
C PRO A 390 8.38 28.96 16.56
N MET A 391 7.31 29.57 17.10
CA MET A 391 6.56 30.62 16.41
C MET A 391 7.39 31.92 16.22
N ASN A 392 8.31 32.19 17.13
CA ASN A 392 9.16 33.38 17.15
C ASN A 392 10.65 33.03 17.14
N LYS A 393 11.47 33.92 16.57
CA LYS A 393 12.93 33.85 16.63
C LYS A 393 13.40 33.83 18.08
N GLN A 394 14.32 32.93 18.38
CA GLN A 394 14.89 32.77 19.71
C GLN A 394 16.25 33.48 19.80
N GLY A 395 16.45 34.28 20.84
CA GLY A 395 17.70 34.98 21.11
C GLY A 395 17.49 36.22 21.97
N PRO A 396 18.51 36.68 22.72
CA PRO A 396 18.38 37.86 23.58
C PRO A 396 18.15 39.16 22.78
N LEU A 397 18.74 39.27 21.59
CA LEU A 397 18.58 40.44 20.71
C LEU A 397 17.20 40.48 20.06
N GLU A 398 16.69 39.34 19.60
CA GLU A 398 15.38 39.22 18.97
C GLU A 398 14.25 39.41 19.98
N LYS A 399 14.43 38.91 21.22
CA LYS A 399 13.50 39.20 22.33
C LYS A 399 13.45 40.69 22.65
N LEU A 400 14.60 41.38 22.65
CA LEU A 400 14.65 42.83 22.86
C LEU A 400 14.00 43.58 21.69
N TRP A 401 14.27 43.19 20.44
CA TRP A 401 13.64 43.76 19.25
C TRP A 401 12.12 43.61 19.26
N ARG A 402 11.61 42.44 19.68
CA ARG A 402 10.18 42.18 19.88
C ARG A 402 9.58 43.09 20.97
N HIS A 403 10.29 43.29 22.08
CA HIS A 403 9.85 44.20 23.15
C HIS A 403 9.77 45.66 22.68
N LEU A 404 10.60 46.04 21.69
CA LEU A 404 10.58 47.34 21.02
C LEU A 404 9.56 47.45 19.88
N GLY A 405 8.71 46.43 19.68
CA GLY A 405 7.63 46.42 18.68
C GLY A 405 8.04 45.93 17.28
N GLY A 406 9.24 45.36 17.14
CA GLY A 406 9.69 44.78 15.87
C GLY A 406 9.13 43.38 15.61
N ASP A 407 8.92 43.04 14.34
CA ASP A 407 8.53 41.69 13.93
C ASP A 407 9.71 40.71 14.09
N ALA A 408 9.50 39.67 14.88
CA ALA A 408 10.48 38.63 15.18
C ALA A 408 9.94 37.23 14.87
N ARG A 409 8.93 37.11 14.00
CA ARG A 409 8.37 35.81 13.58
C ARG A 409 9.44 34.92 12.95
N GLN A 410 9.45 33.65 13.35
CA GLN A 410 10.23 32.62 12.67
C GLN A 410 9.29 31.91 11.69
N GLU A 411 9.48 32.13 10.40
CA GLU A 411 8.62 31.53 9.36
C GLU A 411 9.33 30.48 8.50
N ARG A 412 10.65 30.27 8.70
CA ARG A 412 11.44 29.35 7.88
C ARG A 412 12.59 28.75 8.67
N PHE A 413 12.78 27.44 8.59
CA PHE A 413 13.88 26.74 9.25
C PHE A 413 14.44 25.63 8.35
N THR A 414 15.76 25.45 8.33
CA THR A 414 16.41 24.35 7.61
C THR A 414 16.92 23.33 8.62
N ILE A 415 16.39 22.12 8.56
CA ILE A 415 16.78 20.97 9.38
C ILE A 415 17.82 20.16 8.59
N PRO A 416 19.04 19.96 9.11
CA PRO A 416 19.99 19.05 8.50
C PRO A 416 19.60 17.60 8.84
N LEU A 417 19.16 16.83 7.86
CA LEU A 417 18.82 15.42 8.04
C LEU A 417 20.07 14.56 7.86
N ALA A 418 20.24 13.59 8.76
CA ALA A 418 21.28 12.58 8.61
C ALA A 418 20.88 11.55 7.54
N PRO A 419 21.82 11.04 6.72
CA PRO A 419 21.50 10.15 5.60
C PRO A 419 20.80 8.86 6.03
N TYR A 420 21.20 8.31 7.19
CA TYR A 420 20.65 7.05 7.73
C TYR A 420 19.17 7.12 8.14
N LEU A 421 18.57 8.31 8.17
CA LEU A 421 17.14 8.50 8.46
C LEU A 421 16.26 8.30 7.21
N ILE A 422 16.85 8.30 6.01
CA ILE A 422 16.15 8.11 4.74
C ILE A 422 16.17 6.63 4.36
N TYR A 423 15.00 6.03 4.31
CA TYR A 423 14.79 4.63 3.92
C TYR A 423 14.07 4.53 2.56
N GLY A 424 13.76 3.32 2.13
CA GLY A 424 12.97 3.08 0.91
C GLY A 424 11.56 3.67 0.98
N ASP A 425 10.97 3.73 2.18
CA ASP A 425 9.69 4.38 2.46
C ASP A 425 9.85 5.30 3.66
N ASN A 426 9.37 6.54 3.55
CA ASN A 426 9.56 7.58 4.56
C ASN A 426 8.26 8.34 4.82
N GLN A 427 8.07 8.73 6.08
CA GLN A 427 6.95 9.55 6.51
C GLN A 427 7.44 10.74 7.33
N LEU A 428 7.35 11.94 6.75
CA LEU A 428 7.53 13.21 7.43
C LEU A 428 6.20 13.62 8.08
N SER A 429 6.19 13.86 9.39
CA SER A 429 4.99 14.33 10.11
C SER A 429 5.22 15.73 10.67
N LEU A 430 4.26 16.62 10.40
CA LEU A 430 4.28 18.03 10.77
C LEU A 430 3.05 18.33 11.64
N TYR A 431 3.26 18.69 12.90
CA TYR A 431 2.18 18.95 13.87
C TYR A 431 2.29 20.32 14.51
N PHE A 432 1.30 21.20 14.31
CA PHE A 432 1.24 22.49 14.99
C PHE A 432 0.67 22.31 16.39
N ASN A 433 1.53 22.36 17.40
CA ASN A 433 1.12 22.37 18.79
C ASN A 433 0.79 23.81 19.22
N LEU A 434 -0.48 24.20 19.13
CA LEU A 434 -0.97 25.51 19.55
C LEU A 434 -1.34 25.48 21.03
N VAL A 435 -0.62 26.27 21.85
CA VAL A 435 -0.86 26.35 23.29
C VAL A 435 -1.60 27.66 23.59
N PRO A 436 -2.86 27.63 24.06
CA PRO A 436 -3.55 28.83 24.53
C PRO A 436 -2.90 29.42 25.79
N LYS A 437 -3.07 30.73 26.01
CA LYS A 437 -2.75 31.37 27.29
C LYS A 437 -3.77 30.96 28.36
N ASP A 438 -3.36 30.98 29.62
CA ASP A 438 -4.24 30.66 30.76
C ASP A 438 -5.47 31.59 30.85
N SER A 439 -5.39 32.79 30.26
CA SER A 439 -6.47 33.78 30.18
C SER A 439 -7.34 33.68 28.93
N ALA A 440 -7.11 32.72 28.05
CA ALA A 440 -7.87 32.56 26.81
C ALA A 440 -9.33 32.16 27.11
N PRO A 441 -10.34 32.69 26.39
CA PRO A 441 -11.72 32.21 26.50
C PRO A 441 -11.82 30.77 25.98
N CYS A 442 -12.48 29.87 26.70
CA CYS A 442 -12.61 28.47 26.28
C CYS A 442 -13.27 28.29 24.89
N SER A 443 -14.12 29.24 24.45
CA SER A 443 -14.72 29.24 23.11
C SER A 443 -13.71 29.25 21.96
N VAL A 444 -12.47 29.70 22.19
CA VAL A 444 -11.43 29.71 21.15
C VAL A 444 -10.92 28.31 20.81
N LEU A 445 -11.02 27.35 21.74
CA LEU A 445 -10.66 25.94 21.50
C LEU A 445 -11.61 25.26 20.50
N LEU A 446 -12.86 25.72 20.47
CA LEU A 446 -13.91 25.22 19.58
C LEU A 446 -13.88 25.91 18.20
N ASN A 447 -12.97 26.87 18.00
CA ASN A 447 -12.94 27.65 16.78
C ASN A 447 -12.16 26.93 15.67
N SER A 448 -12.88 26.45 14.66
CA SER A 448 -12.31 25.82 13.46
C SER A 448 -11.87 26.80 12.37
N THR A 449 -12.05 28.12 12.56
CA THR A 449 -11.68 29.12 11.54
C THR A 449 -10.19 29.53 11.59
N ILE A 450 -9.48 29.23 12.67
CA ILE A 450 -8.04 29.47 12.74
C ILE A 450 -7.29 28.48 11.86
N LYS A 451 -6.25 28.96 11.18
CA LYS A 451 -5.49 28.18 10.21
C LYS A 451 -3.99 28.28 10.48
N SER A 452 -3.34 27.12 10.54
CA SER A 452 -1.88 27.00 10.50
C SER A 452 -1.48 26.44 9.15
N ARG A 453 -0.37 26.92 8.57
CA ARG A 453 -0.01 26.58 7.19
C ARG A 453 1.48 26.25 7.06
N ILE A 454 1.78 25.20 6.31
CA ILE A 454 3.09 24.97 5.70
C ILE A 454 3.13 25.70 4.36
N THR A 455 4.16 26.48 4.12
CA THR A 455 4.28 27.31 2.92
C THR A 455 4.91 26.54 1.75
N ASP A 456 4.56 26.96 0.54
CA ASP A 456 4.92 26.28 -0.71
C ASP A 456 6.43 26.37 -1.06
N ASP A 457 7.21 27.11 -0.27
CA ASP A 457 8.68 27.16 -0.33
C ASP A 457 9.35 26.13 0.59
N SER A 458 8.58 25.22 1.20
CA SER A 458 9.11 24.07 1.93
C SER A 458 9.55 22.96 0.97
N TRP A 459 10.75 22.43 1.15
CA TRP A 459 11.34 21.41 0.27
C TRP A 459 12.34 20.51 1.00
N ILE A 460 12.64 19.38 0.40
CA ILE A 460 13.75 18.48 0.74
C ILE A 460 14.67 18.36 -0.47
N ASP A 461 15.99 18.38 -0.26
CA ASP A 461 16.96 18.35 -1.36
C ASP A 461 17.92 17.17 -1.22
N LEU A 462 17.70 16.15 -2.05
CA LEU A 462 18.56 14.98 -2.14
C LEU A 462 19.57 15.10 -3.29
N SER A 463 19.70 16.25 -3.95
CA SER A 463 20.58 16.41 -5.11
C SER A 463 22.07 16.29 -4.81
N GLY A 464 22.47 16.47 -3.55
CA GLY A 464 23.84 16.23 -3.10
C GLY A 464 24.18 14.75 -2.88
N THR A 465 23.19 13.85 -2.90
CA THR A 465 23.40 12.42 -2.63
C THR A 465 24.04 11.71 -3.82
N ARG A 466 24.72 10.59 -3.53
CA ARG A 466 25.31 9.70 -4.53
C ARG A 466 24.69 8.31 -4.41
N HIS A 467 24.79 7.51 -5.46
CA HIS A 467 24.38 6.11 -5.42
C HIS A 467 25.58 5.21 -5.14
N PHE A 468 25.65 4.66 -3.94
CA PHE A 468 26.70 3.72 -3.55
C PHE A 468 26.20 2.83 -2.41
N SER A 469 26.23 1.52 -2.63
CA SER A 469 25.98 0.58 -1.55
C SER A 469 26.62 -0.80 -1.80
N LEU A 470 26.72 -1.58 -0.74
CA LEU A 470 27.21 -2.95 -0.76
C LEU A 470 26.04 -3.92 -0.91
N LEU A 471 26.15 -4.81 -1.89
CA LEU A 471 25.15 -5.84 -2.20
C LEU A 471 25.75 -7.24 -2.02
N PRO A 472 24.94 -8.25 -1.68
CA PRO A 472 23.48 -8.20 -1.52
C PRO A 472 23.03 -7.61 -0.17
N ASN A 473 21.83 -7.02 -0.13
CA ASN A 473 21.21 -6.51 1.10
C ASN A 473 19.69 -6.73 1.07
N LEU A 474 19.20 -7.65 1.90
CA LEU A 474 17.77 -7.99 1.96
C LEU A 474 16.90 -6.85 2.50
N SER A 475 17.42 -5.96 3.35
CA SER A 475 16.64 -4.81 3.83
C SER A 475 16.21 -3.89 2.69
N TYR A 476 17.07 -3.70 1.70
CA TYR A 476 16.76 -2.90 0.50
C TYR A 476 15.77 -3.60 -0.43
N PHE A 477 15.85 -4.93 -0.53
CA PHE A 477 14.90 -5.73 -1.28
C PHE A 477 13.51 -5.65 -0.64
N VAL A 478 13.41 -5.84 0.67
CA VAL A 478 12.15 -5.75 1.40
C VAL A 478 11.58 -4.33 1.32
N GLY A 479 12.40 -3.29 1.51
CA GLY A 479 11.95 -1.90 1.52
C GLY A 479 11.54 -1.36 0.15
N ALA A 480 12.29 -1.65 -0.92
CA ALA A 480 12.06 -1.04 -2.23
C ALA A 480 12.35 -1.95 -3.43
N SER A 481 12.38 -3.27 -3.25
CA SER A 481 12.72 -4.25 -4.29
C SER A 481 14.09 -4.01 -4.96
N PHE A 482 15.01 -3.36 -4.26
CA PHE A 482 16.35 -3.04 -4.75
C PHE A 482 17.28 -4.25 -4.56
N PRO A 483 18.20 -4.57 -5.50
CA PRO A 483 18.64 -3.77 -6.65
C PRO A 483 17.78 -3.93 -7.92
N PHE A 484 16.80 -4.83 -7.94
CA PHE A 484 15.97 -5.08 -9.12
C PHE A 484 15.23 -3.83 -9.59
N SER A 485 14.79 -2.99 -8.64
CA SER A 485 14.12 -1.71 -8.90
C SER A 485 15.04 -0.58 -9.37
N ARG A 486 16.37 -0.77 -9.44
CA ARG A 486 17.29 0.23 -10.01
C ARG A 486 16.88 0.60 -11.44
N LEU A 487 16.41 -0.39 -12.21
CA LEU A 487 15.66 -0.18 -13.44
C LEU A 487 14.22 -0.60 -13.17
N ALA A 488 13.34 0.39 -12.99
CA ALA A 488 11.99 0.15 -12.46
C ALA A 488 11.10 -0.73 -13.36
N ASP A 489 11.48 -0.98 -14.61
CA ASP A 489 10.78 -1.88 -15.54
C ASP A 489 11.30 -3.33 -15.54
N TYR A 490 12.29 -3.64 -14.70
CA TYR A 490 12.95 -4.95 -14.59
C TYR A 490 13.69 -5.42 -15.85
N SER A 491 14.08 -4.49 -16.73
CA SER A 491 14.87 -4.78 -17.95
C SER A 491 16.20 -5.50 -17.70
N GLN A 492 16.78 -5.39 -16.50
CA GLN A 492 17.96 -6.17 -16.07
C GLN A 492 17.64 -7.19 -14.97
N THR A 493 16.41 -7.69 -14.91
CA THR A 493 16.00 -8.67 -13.91
C THR A 493 15.36 -9.90 -14.54
N THR A 494 15.77 -11.08 -14.10
CA THR A 494 15.14 -12.36 -14.44
C THR A 494 14.39 -12.88 -13.24
N LEU A 495 13.11 -13.17 -13.43
CA LEU A 495 12.26 -13.88 -12.49
C LEU A 495 12.44 -15.38 -12.74
N LEU A 496 12.90 -16.14 -11.76
CA LEU A 496 13.24 -17.55 -11.94
C LEU A 496 12.30 -18.42 -11.11
N LEU A 497 11.65 -19.38 -11.77
CA LEU A 497 10.78 -20.37 -11.15
C LEU A 497 11.30 -21.79 -11.44
N PRO A 498 10.86 -22.81 -10.69
CA PRO A 498 11.07 -24.21 -11.07
C PRO A 498 10.47 -24.51 -12.46
N GLU A 499 10.90 -25.60 -13.09
CA GLU A 499 10.37 -26.00 -14.41
C GLU A 499 8.86 -26.22 -14.40
N GLN A 500 8.34 -26.73 -13.28
CA GLN A 500 6.92 -26.95 -13.04
C GLN A 500 6.53 -26.25 -11.73
N PRO A 501 6.29 -24.92 -11.76
CA PRO A 501 6.02 -24.18 -10.53
C PRO A 501 4.63 -24.52 -9.98
N SER A 502 4.52 -24.60 -8.65
CA SER A 502 3.21 -24.69 -7.99
C SER A 502 2.43 -23.38 -8.12
N GLU A 503 1.11 -23.44 -7.94
CA GLU A 503 0.27 -22.23 -7.88
C GLU A 503 0.78 -21.24 -6.83
N THR A 504 1.19 -21.71 -5.65
CA THR A 504 1.75 -20.86 -4.59
C THR A 504 3.04 -20.15 -5.03
N GLN A 505 3.91 -20.80 -5.80
CA GLN A 505 5.14 -20.18 -6.32
C GLN A 505 4.83 -19.10 -7.37
N VAL A 506 3.88 -19.36 -8.26
CA VAL A 506 3.40 -18.38 -9.24
C VAL A 506 2.75 -17.19 -8.52
N ALA A 507 1.83 -17.44 -7.58
CA ALA A 507 1.21 -16.41 -6.75
C ALA A 507 2.27 -15.57 -6.02
N THR A 508 3.28 -16.20 -5.42
CA THR A 508 4.38 -15.48 -4.74
C THR A 508 5.12 -14.57 -5.70
N MET A 509 5.46 -15.03 -6.91
CA MET A 509 6.08 -14.20 -7.95
C MET A 509 5.18 -13.01 -8.34
N LEU A 510 3.87 -13.22 -8.52
CA LEU A 510 2.91 -12.18 -8.87
C LEU A 510 2.79 -11.11 -7.77
N ASN A 511 2.77 -11.54 -6.51
CA ASN A 511 2.74 -10.66 -5.33
C ASN A 511 4.04 -9.86 -5.18
N LEU A 512 5.20 -10.48 -5.46
CA LEU A 512 6.50 -9.76 -5.49
C LEU A 512 6.53 -8.72 -6.62
N ALA A 513 6.01 -9.05 -7.79
CA ALA A 513 5.87 -8.11 -8.91
C ALA A 513 4.92 -6.94 -8.56
N ALA A 514 3.78 -7.22 -7.93
CA ALA A 514 2.84 -6.22 -7.43
C ALA A 514 3.49 -5.28 -6.42
N ARG A 515 4.23 -5.81 -5.45
CA ARG A 515 4.98 -5.02 -4.46
C ARG A 515 6.01 -4.12 -5.12
N SER A 516 6.74 -4.62 -6.12
CA SER A 516 7.76 -3.84 -6.83
C SER A 516 7.15 -2.71 -7.67
N GLY A 517 6.07 -3.00 -8.39
CA GLY A 517 5.30 -1.99 -9.10
C GLY A 517 4.76 -0.93 -8.15
N ASN A 518 4.17 -1.34 -7.02
CA ASN A 518 3.73 -0.42 -5.97
C ASN A 518 4.90 0.46 -5.51
N SER A 519 6.05 -0.11 -5.17
CA SER A 519 7.23 0.60 -4.68
C SER A 519 7.74 1.67 -5.66
N THR A 520 7.88 1.30 -6.94
CA THR A 520 8.52 2.15 -7.96
C THR A 520 7.57 3.08 -8.70
N GLY A 521 6.28 2.74 -8.80
CA GLY A 521 5.32 3.44 -9.65
C GLY A 521 5.44 3.12 -11.13
N LYS A 522 6.18 2.06 -11.51
CA LYS A 522 6.35 1.64 -12.90
C LYS A 522 6.07 0.16 -13.04
N ALA A 523 5.36 -0.21 -14.11
CA ALA A 523 5.07 -1.61 -14.40
C ALA A 523 6.34 -2.31 -14.89
N LEU A 524 6.48 -3.60 -14.57
CA LEU A 524 7.63 -4.44 -14.90
C LEU A 524 7.61 -4.87 -16.37
N ALA A 525 7.50 -3.92 -17.30
CA ALA A 525 7.21 -4.19 -18.70
C ALA A 525 8.30 -5.00 -19.42
N ASN A 526 9.56 -4.88 -18.98
CA ASN A 526 10.70 -5.56 -19.57
C ASN A 526 11.22 -6.72 -18.71
N ASN A 527 10.39 -7.21 -17.78
CA ASN A 527 10.69 -8.43 -17.01
C ASN A 527 10.83 -9.65 -17.94
N ARG A 528 11.56 -10.65 -17.45
CA ARG A 528 11.66 -11.96 -18.08
C ARG A 528 11.52 -13.05 -17.05
N VAL A 529 10.56 -13.95 -17.26
CA VAL A 529 10.46 -15.19 -16.47
C VAL A 529 11.25 -16.30 -17.16
N MET A 530 11.89 -17.14 -16.37
CA MET A 530 12.51 -18.39 -16.77
C MET A 530 11.98 -19.53 -15.91
N LEU A 531 11.79 -20.70 -16.53
CA LEU A 531 11.39 -21.94 -15.87
C LEU A 531 12.58 -22.89 -15.86
N GLY A 532 13.05 -23.26 -14.67
CA GLY A 532 14.23 -24.08 -14.46
C GLY A 532 15.55 -23.34 -14.63
N VAL A 533 16.63 -23.94 -14.12
CA VAL A 533 18.01 -23.49 -14.37
C VAL A 533 18.52 -24.23 -15.61
N PRO A 534 18.89 -23.52 -16.69
CA PRO A 534 19.33 -24.15 -17.94
C PRO A 534 20.61 -24.96 -17.74
N ASP A 535 20.80 -26.02 -18.53
CA ASP A 535 22.00 -26.87 -18.43
C ASP A 535 23.28 -26.14 -18.90
N ASP A 536 23.18 -25.30 -19.95
CA ASP A 536 24.28 -24.44 -20.42
C ASP A 536 24.21 -23.06 -19.76
N ILE A 537 24.53 -23.04 -18.48
CA ILE A 537 24.55 -21.85 -17.64
C ILE A 537 25.53 -20.78 -18.16
N ALA A 538 26.68 -21.22 -18.69
CA ALA A 538 27.75 -20.33 -19.15
C ALA A 538 27.34 -19.47 -20.35
N ASN A 539 26.37 -19.92 -21.15
CA ASN A 539 25.88 -19.22 -22.34
C ASN A 539 24.45 -18.67 -22.20
N SER A 540 23.91 -18.57 -20.98
CA SER A 540 22.58 -17.96 -20.75
C SER A 540 22.69 -16.45 -20.44
N PRO A 541 22.49 -15.54 -21.42
CA PRO A 541 22.56 -14.09 -21.17
C PRO A 541 21.52 -13.62 -20.15
N PHE A 542 20.39 -14.32 -20.05
CA PHE A 542 19.33 -14.02 -19.09
C PHE A 542 19.74 -14.25 -17.62
N LEU A 543 20.79 -15.03 -17.34
CA LEU A 543 21.33 -15.21 -15.98
C LEU A 543 22.65 -14.45 -15.76
N ARG A 544 23.44 -14.25 -16.81
CA ARG A 544 24.73 -13.55 -16.72
C ARG A 544 24.59 -12.04 -16.65
N ASP A 545 23.68 -11.45 -17.43
CA ASP A 545 23.62 -9.99 -17.58
C ASP A 545 22.53 -9.34 -16.72
N ARG A 546 21.84 -10.13 -15.90
CA ARG A 546 20.66 -9.73 -15.11
C ARG A 546 20.79 -10.17 -13.66
N ASP A 547 20.18 -9.39 -12.78
CA ASP A 547 19.92 -9.79 -11.40
C ASP A 547 18.79 -10.84 -11.40
N VAL A 548 18.85 -11.82 -10.50
CA VAL A 548 17.91 -12.94 -10.48
C VAL A 548 17.06 -12.90 -9.22
N LEU A 549 15.73 -12.83 -9.39
CA LEU A 549 14.76 -13.01 -8.32
C LEU A 549 14.11 -14.37 -8.51
N ALA A 550 14.53 -15.35 -7.71
CA ALA A 550 13.99 -16.69 -7.74
C ALA A 550 12.88 -16.87 -6.70
N VAL A 551 11.91 -17.72 -7.01
CA VAL A 551 10.92 -18.20 -6.04
C VAL A 551 11.02 -19.71 -6.02
N SER A 552 11.16 -20.31 -4.84
CA SER A 552 11.26 -21.76 -4.70
C SER A 552 10.54 -22.27 -3.46
N ALA A 553 10.38 -23.59 -3.41
CA ALA A 553 9.96 -24.30 -2.20
C ALA A 553 11.07 -25.29 -1.82
N LEU A 554 11.22 -25.59 -0.53
CA LEU A 554 12.32 -26.43 -0.04
C LEU A 554 12.27 -27.86 -0.59
N ASP A 555 11.08 -28.35 -0.96
CA ASP A 555 10.86 -29.66 -1.58
C ASP A 555 11.32 -29.74 -3.06
N GLN A 556 11.62 -28.61 -3.71
CA GLN A 556 12.15 -28.54 -5.08
C GLN A 556 13.65 -28.89 -5.14
N LYS A 557 14.01 -30.10 -4.71
CA LYS A 557 15.40 -30.52 -4.48
C LYS A 557 16.33 -30.29 -5.68
N ALA A 558 15.94 -30.76 -6.87
CA ALA A 558 16.78 -30.66 -8.07
C ALA A 558 17.01 -29.20 -8.51
N PHE A 559 15.97 -28.37 -8.43
CA PHE A 559 16.06 -26.95 -8.74
C PHE A 559 16.92 -26.21 -7.71
N ASN A 560 16.69 -26.44 -6.41
CA ASN A 560 17.45 -25.81 -5.33
C ASN A 560 18.94 -26.20 -5.35
N GLN A 561 19.25 -27.47 -5.66
CA GLN A 561 20.64 -27.93 -5.82
C GLN A 561 21.38 -27.14 -6.91
N ARG A 562 20.73 -26.89 -8.06
CA ARG A 562 21.32 -26.10 -9.15
C ARG A 562 21.39 -24.61 -8.82
N LEU A 563 20.31 -24.04 -8.27
CA LEU A 563 20.21 -22.62 -7.91
C LEU A 563 21.25 -22.20 -6.85
N LEU A 564 21.51 -23.09 -5.87
CA LEU A 564 22.36 -22.82 -4.71
C LEU A 564 23.76 -23.44 -4.84
N ALA A 565 24.10 -24.09 -5.96
CA ALA A 565 25.34 -24.85 -6.15
C ALA A 565 26.60 -24.09 -5.69
N ASP A 566 26.74 -22.83 -6.13
CA ASP A 566 27.89 -21.97 -5.83
C ASP A 566 27.55 -20.82 -4.86
N SER A 567 26.48 -20.97 -4.07
CA SER A 567 26.06 -19.99 -3.08
C SER A 567 26.67 -20.23 -1.68
N PRO A 568 26.51 -19.32 -0.72
CA PRO A 568 26.81 -19.61 0.70
C PRO A 568 25.85 -20.62 1.33
N TYR A 569 24.75 -20.96 0.67
CA TYR A 569 23.69 -21.81 1.19
C TYR A 569 23.76 -23.20 0.58
N ASN A 570 23.40 -24.22 1.36
CA ASN A 570 23.35 -25.59 0.91
C ASN A 570 21.98 -26.20 1.25
N PRO A 571 21.22 -26.71 0.26
CA PRO A 571 20.00 -27.46 0.54
C PRO A 571 20.37 -28.85 1.07
N VAL A 572 19.89 -29.21 2.25
CA VAL A 572 20.06 -30.54 2.87
C VAL A 572 18.67 -31.11 3.12
N ASP A 573 18.26 -32.05 2.26
CA ASP A 573 16.88 -32.55 2.20
C ASP A 573 15.85 -31.43 2.02
N ASN A 574 15.06 -31.14 3.06
CA ASN A 574 14.07 -30.07 3.09
C ASN A 574 14.50 -28.92 4.03
N LEU A 575 15.77 -28.90 4.42
CA LEU A 575 16.37 -27.86 5.25
C LEU A 575 17.32 -27.02 4.41
N LEU A 576 17.51 -25.78 4.85
CA LEU A 576 18.61 -24.95 4.38
C LEU A 576 19.73 -25.02 5.41
N SER A 577 20.97 -25.03 4.96
CA SER A 577 22.15 -24.90 5.81
C SER A 577 23.10 -23.85 5.23
N VAL A 578 24.02 -23.35 6.04
CA VAL A 578 25.00 -22.35 5.62
C VAL A 578 26.37 -23.00 5.54
N ARG A 579 27.02 -22.87 4.38
CA ARG A 579 28.36 -23.42 4.16
C ARG A 579 29.35 -22.68 5.05
N GLU A 580 30.21 -23.44 5.74
CA GLU A 580 31.26 -22.83 6.54
C GLU A 580 32.23 -22.06 5.60
N PRO A 581 32.49 -20.77 5.85
CA PRO A 581 33.40 -20.01 5.00
C PRO A 581 34.83 -20.58 5.09
N ALA A 582 35.52 -20.63 3.96
CA ALA A 582 36.93 -21.01 3.93
C ALA A 582 37.77 -20.08 4.85
N LEU A 583 38.85 -20.62 5.40
CA LEU A 583 39.76 -19.90 6.32
C LEU A 583 40.23 -18.55 5.75
N TRP A 584 40.55 -18.50 4.46
CA TRP A 584 40.92 -17.26 3.78
C TRP A 584 39.79 -16.22 3.73
N THR A 585 38.55 -16.66 3.45
CA THR A 585 37.38 -15.79 3.45
C THR A 585 37.11 -15.22 4.85
N LYS A 586 37.32 -16.01 5.92
CA LYS A 586 37.25 -15.54 7.31
C LYS A 586 38.30 -14.45 7.59
N ILE A 587 39.54 -14.64 7.11
CA ILE A 587 40.61 -13.64 7.23
C ILE A 587 40.25 -12.36 6.47
N GLN A 588 39.82 -12.50 5.21
CA GLN A 588 39.44 -11.36 4.37
C GLN A 588 38.29 -10.55 5.00
N ARG A 589 37.25 -11.21 5.49
CA ARG A 589 36.12 -10.55 6.20
C ARG A 589 36.60 -9.79 7.43
N ARG A 590 37.49 -10.40 8.21
CA ARG A 590 38.04 -9.77 9.41
C ARG A 590 38.89 -8.55 9.08
N LEU A 591 39.67 -8.60 8.01
CA LEU A 591 40.45 -7.46 7.50
C LEU A 591 39.57 -6.36 6.91
N SER A 592 38.42 -6.70 6.31
CA SER A 592 37.47 -5.73 5.77
C SER A 592 36.49 -5.17 6.80
N GLY A 593 36.65 -5.50 8.09
CA GLY A 593 35.79 -5.00 9.17
C GLY A 593 34.45 -5.73 9.34
N ASP A 594 34.23 -6.84 8.64
CA ASP A 594 33.02 -7.67 8.77
C ASP A 594 33.18 -8.65 9.95
N TRP A 595 33.07 -8.11 11.16
CA TRP A 595 33.27 -8.87 12.41
C TRP A 595 31.99 -9.51 12.94
N ALA A 596 30.82 -9.15 12.39
CA ALA A 596 29.51 -9.58 12.86
C ALA A 596 28.90 -10.74 12.07
N SER A 597 29.50 -11.15 10.93
CA SER A 597 29.01 -12.29 10.17
C SER A 597 29.30 -13.61 10.90
N ASP A 598 28.35 -14.13 11.69
CA ASP A 598 28.45 -15.45 12.30
C ASP A 598 27.72 -16.51 11.45
N GLY A 599 28.50 -17.23 10.64
CA GLY A 599 27.96 -18.32 9.80
C GLY A 599 27.43 -19.50 10.62
N VAL A 600 27.88 -19.68 11.86
CA VAL A 600 27.48 -20.81 12.71
C VAL A 600 26.10 -20.55 13.30
N ASP A 601 25.82 -19.33 13.77
CA ASP A 601 24.49 -18.98 14.28
C ASP A 601 23.44 -19.00 13.16
N ALA A 602 23.81 -18.54 11.96
CA ALA A 602 22.96 -18.65 10.78
C ALA A 602 22.65 -20.12 10.44
N ASP A 603 23.67 -20.99 10.44
CA ASP A 603 23.48 -22.43 10.18
C ASP A 603 22.59 -23.09 11.24
N ARG A 604 22.80 -22.80 12.53
CA ARG A 604 21.93 -23.29 13.61
C ARG A 604 20.49 -22.83 13.43
N TYR A 605 20.27 -21.58 13.03
CA TYR A 605 18.93 -21.07 12.75
C TYR A 605 18.26 -21.85 11.61
N PHE A 606 18.90 -21.97 10.45
CA PHE A 606 18.30 -22.65 9.30
C PHE A 606 18.13 -24.15 9.51
N SER A 607 19.10 -24.82 10.13
CA SER A 607 19.03 -26.27 10.40
C SER A 607 18.00 -26.66 11.46
N SER A 608 17.58 -25.71 12.32
CA SER A 608 16.59 -25.95 13.38
C SER A 608 15.12 -25.86 12.91
N SER A 609 14.86 -25.43 11.67
CA SER A 609 13.50 -25.23 11.15
C SER A 609 13.26 -25.92 9.81
N SER A 610 12.41 -26.95 9.81
CA SER A 610 11.97 -27.68 8.61
C SER A 610 10.85 -27.00 7.82
N ALA A 611 10.29 -25.92 8.36
CA ALA A 611 9.21 -25.13 7.74
C ALA A 611 9.66 -23.69 7.49
N TRP A 612 10.93 -23.50 7.11
CA TRP A 612 11.48 -22.18 6.89
C TRP A 612 10.77 -21.45 5.72
N ARG A 613 10.44 -20.17 5.95
CA ARG A 613 9.86 -19.25 4.98
C ARG A 613 10.56 -17.91 5.14
N GLY A 614 11.13 -17.37 4.07
CA GLY A 614 11.83 -16.11 4.13
C GLY A 614 12.62 -15.83 2.86
N PHE A 615 13.50 -14.85 2.93
CA PHE A 615 14.37 -14.52 1.81
C PHE A 615 15.82 -14.88 2.14
N ILE A 616 16.54 -15.34 1.13
CA ILE A 616 18.01 -15.40 1.15
C ILE A 616 18.55 -14.59 -0.02
N SER A 617 19.77 -14.07 0.14
CA SER A 617 20.43 -13.32 -0.93
C SER A 617 21.91 -13.62 -0.98
N TYR A 618 22.44 -13.69 -2.18
CA TYR A 618 23.85 -13.95 -2.42
C TYR A 618 24.31 -13.30 -3.72
N ARG A 619 25.63 -13.16 -3.87
CA ARG A 619 26.24 -12.72 -5.12
C ARG A 619 25.96 -13.76 -6.20
N SER A 620 25.55 -13.32 -7.38
CA SER A 620 25.24 -14.24 -8.48
C SER A 620 26.46 -15.08 -8.85
N PRO A 621 26.32 -16.42 -8.91
CA PRO A 621 27.40 -17.29 -9.34
C PRO A 621 27.68 -17.16 -10.84
N TRP A 622 26.72 -16.62 -11.59
CA TRP A 622 26.80 -16.43 -13.04
C TRP A 622 27.47 -15.12 -13.44
N ASN A 623 27.37 -14.11 -12.58
CA ASN A 623 28.08 -12.85 -12.75
C ASN A 623 28.33 -12.18 -11.39
N PRO A 624 29.60 -11.96 -11.02
CA PRO A 624 29.96 -11.33 -9.75
C PRO A 624 29.47 -9.87 -9.62
N GLN A 625 28.99 -9.22 -10.67
CA GLN A 625 28.38 -7.88 -10.59
C GLN A 625 26.86 -7.91 -10.36
N ARG A 626 26.26 -9.11 -10.27
CA ARG A 626 24.82 -9.31 -10.11
C ARG A 626 24.48 -9.97 -8.78
N VAL A 627 23.21 -9.89 -8.39
CA VAL A 627 22.67 -10.45 -7.16
C VAL A 627 21.61 -11.50 -7.47
N VAL A 628 21.53 -12.51 -6.60
CA VAL A 628 20.39 -13.42 -6.52
C VAL A 628 19.67 -13.16 -5.21
N VAL A 629 18.35 -13.02 -5.28
CA VAL A 629 17.44 -13.12 -4.13
C VAL A 629 16.52 -14.31 -4.38
N VAL A 630 16.37 -15.17 -3.36
CA VAL A 630 15.46 -16.31 -3.40
C VAL A 630 14.39 -16.09 -2.35
N ALA A 631 13.14 -16.20 -2.78
CA ALA A 631 11.93 -16.16 -1.96
C ALA A 631 11.39 -17.56 -1.67
#